data_AF-A0A2R6JDN0-F1
#
_entry.id   AF-A0A2R6JDN0-F1
#
_cell.length_a   1.000
_cell.length_b   1.000
_cell.length_c   1.000
_cell.angle_alpha   90.00
_cell.angle_beta   90.00
_cell.angle_gamma   90.00
#
_symmetry.space_group_name_H-M   'P 1'
#
loop_
_entity.id
_entity.type
_entity.pdbx_description
1 polymer ?
#
loop_
_entity_poly.entity_id
_entity_poly.type
_entity_poly.pdbx_seq_one_letter_code
_entity_poly.pdbx_strand_id
1 'polypeptide(L)' 'MAGNFFSIRCDDCENEQVVFGKAASVVDCAVCGSTLATPTGGEADFHGEVLKTVQAR' A
#
# COMPACT_ATOMS: atom_id res chain seq x y z
N MET A 1 13.16 -12.12 -5.97
CA MET A 1 13.24 -11.07 -4.93
C MET A 1 11.91 -11.03 -4.20
N ALA A 2 11.90 -11.29 -2.90
CA ALA A 2 10.72 -11.17 -2.07
C ALA A 2 10.20 -9.72 -2.05
N GLY A 3 8.90 -9.54 -1.83
CA GLY A 3 8.28 -8.23 -1.72
C GLY A 3 8.32 -7.73 -0.28
N ASN A 4 8.39 -6.42 -0.11
CA ASN A 4 8.36 -5.79 1.21
C ASN A 4 6.92 -5.40 1.59
N PHE A 5 6.67 -5.20 2.88
CA PHE A 5 5.44 -4.59 3.37
C PHE A 5 5.67 -3.12 3.68
N PHE A 6 4.74 -2.27 3.27
CA PHE A 6 4.79 -0.82 3.45
C PHE A 6 3.59 -0.37 4.27
N SER A 7 3.81 0.53 5.23
CA SER A 7 2.75 1.22 5.95
C SER A 7 2.42 2.50 5.19
N ILE A 8 1.20 2.60 4.70
CA ILE A 8 0.71 3.73 3.91
C ILE A 8 -0.37 4.44 4.72
N ARG A 9 -0.29 5.75 4.81
CA ARG A 9 -1.35 6.60 5.32
C ARG A 9 -2.22 7.06 4.16
N CYS A 10 -3.52 6.86 4.30
CA CYS A 10 -4.53 7.37 3.37
C CYS A 10 -4.65 8.89 3.50
N ASP A 11 -4.59 9.62 2.39
CA ASP A 11 -4.72 11.08 2.39
C ASP A 11 -6.15 11.56 2.70
N ASP A 12 -7.16 10.72 2.47
CA ASP A 12 -8.58 11.11 2.63
C ASP A 12 -9.10 10.97 4.07
N CYS A 13 -8.66 9.93 4.79
CA CYS A 13 -9.20 9.58 6.10
C CYS A 13 -8.13 9.33 7.17
N GLU A 14 -6.87 9.63 6.84
CA GLU A 14 -5.70 9.49 7.72
C GLU A 14 -5.46 8.05 8.24
N ASN A 15 -6.19 7.06 7.70
CA ASN A 15 -6.05 5.67 8.10
C ASN A 15 -4.70 5.11 7.66
N GLU A 16 -3.98 4.49 8.60
CA GLU A 16 -2.73 3.80 8.34
C GLU A 16 -2.99 2.32 8.04
N GLN A 17 -2.58 1.86 6.85
CA GLN A 17 -2.76 0.49 6.41
C GLN A 17 -1.45 -0.10 5.91
N VAL A 18 -1.19 -1.36 6.27
CA VAL A 18 -0.05 -2.11 5.74
C VAL A 18 -0.43 -2.77 4.42
N VAL A 19 0.30 -2.45 3.37
CA VAL A 19 0.10 -2.97 2.01
C VAL A 19 1.34 -3.74 1.55
N PHE A 20 1.13 -4.81 0.80
CA PHE A 20 2.22 -5.56 0.20
C PHE A 20 2.75 -4.84 -1.05
N GLY A 21 4.06 -4.60 -1.10
CA GLY A 21 4.72 -3.87 -2.18
C GLY A 21 4.63 -4.50 -3.55
N LYS A 22 4.24 -5.77 -3.66
CA LYS A 22 3.96 -6.42 -4.95
C LYS A 22 2.52 -6.90 -5.00
N ALA A 23 1.60 -6.03 -4.63
CA ALA A 23 0.17 -6.31 -4.74
C ALA A 23 -0.15 -6.71 -6.19
N ALA A 24 -0.84 -7.85 -6.35
CA ALA A 24 -1.30 -8.35 -7.64
C ALA A 24 -2.73 -7.88 -7.99
N SER A 25 -3.36 -7.16 -7.07
CA SER A 25 -4.70 -6.59 -7.18
C SER A 25 -4.69 -5.16 -6.67
N VAL A 26 -5.71 -4.39 -7.06
CA VAL A 26 -5.98 -3.09 -6.45
C VAL A 26 -6.23 -3.28 -4.95
N VAL A 27 -5.66 -2.41 -4.13
CA VAL A 27 -5.85 -2.40 -2.68
C VAL A 27 -6.52 -1.10 -2.32
N ASP A 28 -7.73 -1.20 -1.77
CA ASP A 28 -8.50 -0.05 -1.31
C ASP A 28 -8.37 0.11 0.21
N CYS A 29 -8.48 1.35 0.66
CA CYS A 29 -8.50 1.70 2.07
C CYS A 29 -9.69 1.01 2.75
N ALA A 30 -9.41 0.27 3.83
CA ALA A 30 -10.44 -0.46 4.57
C ALA A 30 -11.45 0.46 5.29
N VAL A 31 -11.19 1.78 5.36
CA VAL A 31 -12.04 2.75 6.05
C VAL A 31 -12.91 3.54 5.07
N CYS A 32 -12.29 4.22 4.10
CA CYS A 32 -13.01 5.08 3.15
C CYS A 32 -13.23 4.46 1.77
N GLY A 33 -12.53 3.37 1.44
CA GLY A 33 -12.61 2.72 0.13
C GLY A 33 -11.84 3.41 -0.99
N SER A 34 -11.03 4.43 -0.71
CA SER A 34 -10.15 5.02 -1.73
C SER A 34 -8.99 4.08 -2.07
N THR A 35 -8.55 4.10 -3.32
CA THR A 35 -7.48 3.22 -3.78
C THR A 35 -6.15 3.64 -3.17
N LEU A 36 -5.50 2.71 -2.44
CA LEU A 36 -4.19 2.91 -1.81
C LEU A 36 -3.05 2.32 -2.61
N ALA A 37 -3.29 1.25 -3.38
CA ALA A 37 -2.27 0.66 -4.23
C ALA A 37 -2.82 0.08 -5.54
N THR A 38 -2.09 0.26 -6.63
CA THR A 38 -2.42 -0.25 -7.96
C THR A 38 -1.33 -1.22 -8.47
N PRO A 39 -1.67 -2.40 -9.00
CA PRO A 39 -0.69 -3.36 -9.49
C PRO A 39 -0.08 -2.90 -10.83
N THR A 40 1.25 -2.93 -10.94
CA THR A 40 1.98 -2.50 -12.16
C THR A 40 2.72 -3.66 -12.87
N GLY A 41 2.66 -4.87 -12.31
CA GLY A 41 3.45 -6.04 -12.75
C GLY A 41 4.78 -6.21 -12.01
N GLY A 42 5.19 -5.22 -11.22
CA GLY A 42 6.36 -5.27 -10.34
C GLY A 42 6.01 -4.78 -8.94
N GLU A 43 6.64 -3.67 -8.54
CA GLU A 43 6.30 -2.98 -7.31
C GLU A 43 5.02 -2.16 -7.53
N ALA A 44 4.03 -2.35 -6.67
CA ALA A 44 2.74 -1.69 -6.75
C ALA A 44 2.94 -0.17 -6.62
N ASP A 45 2.13 0.58 -7.36
CA ASP A 45 2.10 2.03 -7.23
C ASP A 45 1.25 2.41 -6.01
N PHE A 46 1.72 3.34 -5.18
CA PHE A 46 1.09 3.69 -3.91
C PHE A 46 0.48 5.09 -3.98
N HIS A 47 -0.81 5.19 -3.63
CA HIS A 47 -1.60 6.42 -3.65
C HIS A 47 -1.85 6.91 -2.23
N GLY A 48 -0.80 7.39 -1.58
CA GLY A 48 -0.82 7.94 -0.22
C GLY A 48 0.58 8.16 0.34
N GLU A 49 0.67 8.65 1.57
CA GLU A 49 1.95 8.86 2.25
C GLU A 49 2.54 7.52 2.73
N VAL A 50 3.69 7.11 2.16
CA VAL A 50 4.42 5.91 2.62
C VAL A 50 5.21 6.26 3.88
N LEU A 51 4.75 5.78 5.04
CA LEU A 51 5.34 6.10 6.34
C LEU A 51 6.60 5.29 6.63
N LYS A 52 6.55 3.96 6.43
CA LYS A 52 7.68 3.06 6.74
C LYS A 52 7.55 1.70 6.09
N THR A 53 8.69 1.06 5.85
CA THR A 53 8.75 -0.36 5.50
C THR A 53 8.62 -1.21 6.77
N VAL A 54 7.58 -2.04 6.84
CA VAL A 54 7.22 -2.82 8.04
C VAL A 54 8.05 -4.10 8.15
N GLN A 55 8.29 -4.80 7.05
CA GLN A 55 9.21 -5.94 6.99
C GLN A 55 9.89 -6.02 5.62
N ALA A 56 11.21 -6.18 5.63
CA ALA A 56 12.00 -6.65 4.51
C ALA A 56 12.36 -8.11 4.78
N ARG A 57 11.87 -9.02 3.95
CA ARG A 57 12.18 -10.45 4.01
C ARG A 57 12.69 -10.90 2.66
#